data_AF-A0A252D0A0-F1
#
_entry.id   AF-A0A252D0A0-F1
#
_cell.length_a   1.000
_cell.length_b   1.000
_cell.length_c   1.000
_cell.angle_alpha   90.00
_cell.angle_beta   90.00
_cell.angle_gamma   90.00
#
_symmetry.space_group_name_H-M   'P 1'
#
loop_
_entity.id
_entity.type
_entity.pdbx_description
1 polymer ?
#
loop_
_entity_poly.entity_id
_entity_poly.type
_entity_poly.pdbx_seq_one_letter_code
_entity_poly.pdbx_strand_id
1 'polypeptide(L)'
;MHEISPDVAQEEVKHAEIALRHGKTVEEIGHRLQNSDPTEQEHGQRLVEHGKNIQKHAQESLDKAQELAEDGSRETFTEAIQAHIDATQSYIESVTEFQKGLQAHLGQQQNQSQ
;
A
#
# COMPACT_ATOMS: atom_id res chain seq x y z
N MET A 1 8.11 -31.88 12.08
CA MET A 1 7.24 -30.77 11.62
C MET A 1 7.91 -30.17 10.39
N HIS A 2 7.16 -29.68 9.40
CA HIS A 2 7.76 -28.92 8.30
C HIS A 2 7.73 -27.45 8.71
N GLU A 3 8.90 -26.89 8.98
CA GLU A 3 9.09 -25.49 9.32
C GLU A 3 9.30 -24.67 8.04
N ILE A 4 8.92 -23.40 8.09
CA ILE A 4 9.21 -22.45 7.03
C ILE A 4 10.70 -22.11 7.07
N SER A 5 11.34 -22.04 5.91
CA SER A 5 12.78 -21.77 5.88
C SER A 5 13.07 -20.33 6.31
N PRO A 6 14.23 -20.08 6.96
CA PRO A 6 14.66 -18.72 7.31
C PRO A 6 14.73 -17.78 6.10
N ASP A 7 15.07 -18.31 4.92
CA ASP A 7 15.12 -17.53 3.69
C ASP A 7 13.73 -16.99 3.32
N VAL A 8 12.66 -17.77 3.50
CA VAL A 8 11.28 -17.32 3.23
C VAL A 8 10.87 -16.21 4.19
N ALA A 9 11.22 -16.34 5.48
CA ALA A 9 10.95 -15.28 6.46
C ALA A 9 11.70 -13.98 6.10
N GLN A 10 12.97 -14.08 5.68
CA GLN A 10 13.75 -12.92 5.26
C GLN A 10 13.21 -12.25 3.99
N GLU A 11 12.74 -13.02 3.01
CA GLU A 11 12.10 -12.45 1.82
C GLU A 11 10.79 -11.73 2.19
N GLU A 12 10.00 -12.28 3.10
CA GLU A 12 8.77 -11.61 3.54
C GLU A 12 9.07 -10.31 4.31
N VAL A 13 10.12 -10.26 5.14
CA VAL A 13 10.60 -9.02 5.76
C VAL A 13 10.93 -7.97 4.69
N LYS A 14 11.65 -8.34 3.63
CA LYS A 14 12.01 -7.40 2.54
C LYS A 14 10.76 -6.89 1.83
N HIS A 15 9.78 -7.76 1.57
CA HIS A 15 8.53 -7.36 0.94
C HIS A 15 7.74 -6.38 1.81
N ALA A 16 7.63 -6.66 3.11
CA ALA A 16 6.96 -5.77 4.06
C ALA A 16 7.62 -4.38 4.11
N GLU A 17 8.95 -4.31 4.12
CA GLU A 17 9.69 -3.04 4.04
C GLU A 17 9.46 -2.28 2.73
N ILE A 18 9.35 -2.99 1.60
CA ILE A 18 8.99 -2.38 0.31
C ILE A 18 7.57 -1.81 0.39
N ALA A 19 6.62 -2.57 0.91
CA ALA A 19 5.24 -2.13 1.05
C ALA A 19 5.13 -0.89 1.97
N LEU A 20 5.89 -0.82 3.07
CA LEU A 20 5.99 0.36 3.92
C LEU A 20 6.46 1.60 3.13
N ARG A 21 7.48 1.46 2.27
CA ARG A 21 7.97 2.55 1.41
C ARG A 21 6.93 2.98 0.38
N HIS A 22 6.22 2.02 -0.22
CA HIS A 22 5.12 2.32 -1.13
C HIS A 22 4.00 3.08 -0.44
N GLY A 23 3.58 2.66 0.75
CA GLY A 23 2.52 3.34 1.50
C GLY A 23 2.87 4.78 1.84
N LYS A 24 4.12 5.05 2.26
CA LYS A 24 4.62 6.43 2.46
C LYS A 24 4.59 7.26 1.17
N THR A 25 5.02 6.66 0.07
CA THR A 25 5.04 7.33 -1.24
C THR A 25 3.61 7.71 -1.69
N VAL A 26 2.66 6.79 -1.52
CA VAL A 26 1.24 7.03 -1.83
C VAL A 26 0.66 8.13 -0.95
N GLU A 27 0.96 8.12 0.36
CA GLU A 27 0.54 9.19 1.28
C GLU A 27 1.11 10.55 0.88
N GLU A 28 2.40 10.63 0.55
CA GLU A 28 3.03 11.87 0.07
C GLU A 28 2.41 12.39 -1.23
N ILE A 29 2.09 11.50 -2.18
CA ILE A 29 1.40 11.87 -3.42
C ILE A 29 0.02 12.44 -3.09
N GLY A 30 -0.73 11.78 -2.19
CA GLY A 30 -2.02 12.25 -1.74
C GLY A 30 -1.96 13.65 -1.13
N HIS A 31 -0.98 13.92 -0.27
CA HIS A 31 -0.77 15.25 0.29
C HIS A 31 -0.43 16.32 -0.76
N ARG A 32 0.32 15.97 -1.82
CA ARG A 32 0.60 16.93 -2.91
C ARG A 32 -0.67 17.29 -3.66
N LEU A 33 -1.51 16.31 -3.99
CA LEU A 33 -2.77 16.52 -4.71
C LEU A 33 -3.82 17.28 -3.89
N GLN A 34 -3.81 17.17 -2.56
CA GLN A 34 -4.67 17.98 -1.69
C GLN A 34 -4.38 19.48 -1.77
N ASN A 35 -3.17 19.87 -2.16
CA ASN A 35 -2.77 21.26 -2.30
C ASN A 35 -2.95 21.78 -3.75
N SER A 36 -3.54 20.97 -4.63
CA SER A 36 -3.86 21.31 -6.02
C SER A 36 -5.28 21.89 -6.18
N ASP A 37 -5.85 21.80 -7.38
CA ASP A 37 -7.21 22.24 -7.67
C ASP A 37 -8.30 21.39 -6.96
N PRO A 38 -9.55 21.88 -6.87
CA PRO A 38 -10.61 21.21 -6.11
C PRO A 38 -10.95 19.79 -6.57
N THR A 39 -10.69 19.45 -7.83
CA THR A 39 -10.93 18.11 -8.39
C THR A 39 -9.90 17.12 -7.88
N GLU A 40 -8.64 17.55 -7.79
CA GLU A 40 -7.55 16.73 -7.28
C GLU A 40 -7.60 16.56 -5.76
N GLN A 41 -8.24 17.49 -5.04
CA GLN A 41 -8.29 17.48 -3.58
C GLN A 41 -8.95 16.22 -3.00
N GLU A 42 -10.10 15.78 -3.55
CA GLU A 42 -10.80 14.59 -3.07
C GLU A 42 -9.98 13.31 -3.29
N HIS A 43 -9.41 13.16 -4.49
CA HIS A 43 -8.54 12.03 -4.80
C HIS A 43 -7.27 12.04 -3.93
N GLY A 44 -6.72 13.22 -3.64
CA GLY A 44 -5.59 13.38 -2.73
C GLY A 44 -5.91 12.95 -1.29
N GLN A 45 -7.13 13.20 -0.80
CA GLN A 45 -7.57 12.71 0.53
C GLN A 45 -7.63 11.19 0.60
N ARG A 46 -8.24 10.57 -0.41
CA ARG A 46 -8.34 9.10 -0.49
C ARG A 46 -6.96 8.44 -0.64
N LEU A 47 -6.05 9.04 -1.39
CA LEU A 47 -4.67 8.54 -1.50
C LEU A 47 -3.92 8.59 -0.16
N VAL A 48 -4.11 9.63 0.66
CA VAL A 48 -3.55 9.66 2.02
C VAL A 48 -4.09 8.51 2.86
N GLU A 49 -5.39 8.22 2.76
CA GLU A 49 -6.00 7.09 3.48
C GLU A 49 -5.45 5.75 3.00
N HIS A 50 -5.39 5.50 1.69
CA HIS A 50 -4.80 4.28 1.15
C HIS A 50 -3.32 4.14 1.54
N GLY A 51 -2.55 5.22 1.50
CA GLY A 51 -1.15 5.26 1.94
C GLY A 51 -0.97 4.79 3.38
N LYS A 52 -1.88 5.19 4.29
CA LYS A 52 -1.90 4.76 5.69
C LYS A 52 -2.31 3.30 5.84
N ASN A 53 -3.30 2.84 5.06
CA ASN A 53 -3.74 1.43 5.09
C ASN A 53 -2.63 0.49 4.60
N ILE A 54 -1.92 0.85 3.53
CA ILE A 54 -0.75 0.11 3.06
C ILE A 54 0.31 0.03 4.17
N GLN A 55 0.64 1.16 4.82
CA GLN A 55 1.63 1.19 5.89
C GLN A 55 1.23 0.32 7.09
N LYS A 56 -0.06 0.36 7.48
CA LYS A 56 -0.59 -0.46 8.57
C LYS A 56 -0.42 -1.95 8.27
N HIS A 57 -0.92 -2.42 7.13
CA HIS A 57 -0.84 -3.83 6.76
C HIS A 57 0.58 -4.30 6.46
N ALA A 58 1.42 -3.43 5.91
CA ALA A 58 2.84 -3.71 5.74
C ALA A 58 3.57 -3.85 7.07
N GLN A 59 3.21 -3.04 8.09
CA GLN A 59 3.76 -3.21 9.44
C GLN A 59 3.29 -4.52 10.08
N GLU A 60 2.01 -4.88 9.93
CA GLU A 60 1.48 -6.17 10.39
C GLU A 60 2.21 -7.36 9.73
N SER A 61 2.46 -7.29 8.42
CA SER A 61 3.27 -8.29 7.68
C SER A 61 4.71 -8.34 8.20
N LEU A 62 5.33 -7.17 8.45
CA LEU A 62 6.71 -7.10 8.96
C LEU A 62 6.83 -7.75 10.35
N ASP A 63 5.92 -7.41 11.26
CA ASP A 63 5.92 -7.94 12.62
C ASP A 63 5.76 -9.47 12.60
N LYS A 64 4.87 -9.98 11.74
CA LYS A 64 4.67 -11.42 11.56
C LYS A 64 5.83 -12.12 10.85
N ALA A 65 6.47 -11.47 9.89
CA ALA A 65 7.66 -12.02 9.23
C ALA A 65 8.86 -12.11 10.19
N GLN A 66 8.98 -11.18 11.14
CA GLN A 66 9.97 -11.24 12.21
C GLN A 66 9.66 -12.37 13.20
N GLU A 67 8.40 -12.52 13.62
CA GLU A 67 7.94 -13.64 14.46
C GLU A 67 8.20 -15.00 13.77
N LEU A 68 7.96 -15.08 12.45
CA LEU A 68 8.20 -16.27 11.65
C LEU A 68 9.67 -16.69 11.62
N ALA A 69 10.60 -15.73 11.66
CA ALA A 69 12.03 -16.01 11.72
C ALA A 69 12.44 -16.66 13.06
N GLU A 70 11.62 -16.53 14.10
CA GLU A 70 11.84 -17.13 15.41
C GLU A 70 11.13 -18.49 15.55
N ASP A 71 9.86 -18.59 15.12
CA ASP A 71 9.03 -19.77 15.37
C ASP A 71 8.96 -20.78 14.20
N GLY A 72 9.30 -20.36 12.98
CA GLY A 72 9.21 -21.15 11.75
C GLY A 72 7.82 -21.71 11.43
N SER A 73 6.76 -21.18 12.06
CA SER A 73 5.44 -21.80 12.06
C SER A 73 4.62 -21.46 10.82
N ARG A 74 3.80 -22.41 10.38
CA ARG A 74 2.92 -22.22 9.22
C ARG A 74 1.80 -21.23 9.50
N GLU A 75 1.40 -21.10 10.75
CA GLU A 75 0.35 -20.17 11.20
C GLU A 75 0.84 -18.74 11.06
N THR A 76 1.99 -18.42 11.67
CA THR A 76 2.65 -17.11 11.56
C THR A 76 2.95 -16.74 10.12
N PHE A 77 3.38 -17.70 9.29
CA PHE A 77 3.54 -17.46 7.85
C PHE A 77 2.23 -17.12 7.14
N THR A 78 1.13 -17.78 7.48
CA THR A 78 -0.19 -17.49 6.88
C THR A 78 -0.66 -16.09 7.27
N GLU A 79 -0.44 -15.68 8.51
CA GLU A 79 -0.76 -14.34 9.01
C GLU A 79 0.09 -13.26 8.31
N ALA A 80 1.41 -13.48 8.17
CA ALA A 80 2.31 -12.56 7.48
C ALA A 80 1.87 -12.32 6.02
N ILE A 81 1.58 -13.41 5.30
CA ILE A 81 1.14 -13.35 3.91
C ILE A 81 -0.24 -12.70 3.78
N GLN A 82 -1.17 -12.95 4.71
CA GLN A 82 -2.47 -12.29 4.67
C GLN A 82 -2.34 -10.78 4.82
N ALA A 83 -1.54 -10.31 5.78
CA ALA A 83 -1.28 -8.89 5.96
C ALA A 83 -0.61 -8.26 4.71
N HIS A 84 0.30 -8.98 4.05
CA HIS A 84 0.90 -8.53 2.79
C HIS A 84 -0.11 -8.48 1.64
N ILE A 85 -1.03 -9.44 1.56
CA ILE A 85 -2.15 -9.39 0.60
C ILE A 85 -3.00 -8.14 0.83
N ASP A 86 -3.34 -7.82 2.07
CA ASP A 86 -4.15 -6.66 2.42
C ASP A 86 -3.43 -5.33 2.09
N ALA A 87 -2.11 -5.27 2.32
CA ALA A 87 -1.27 -4.15 1.89
C ALA A 87 -1.27 -3.98 0.36
N THR A 88 -1.19 -5.10 -0.37
CA THR A 88 -1.22 -5.13 -1.84
C THR A 88 -2.57 -4.67 -2.39
N GLN A 89 -3.68 -5.11 -1.78
CA GLN A 89 -5.02 -4.67 -2.14
C GLN A 89 -5.17 -3.16 -1.96
N SER A 90 -4.74 -2.64 -0.80
CA SER A 90 -4.74 -1.19 -0.52
C SER A 90 -3.90 -0.40 -1.55
N TYR A 91 -2.77 -0.97 -2.01
CA TYR A 91 -1.96 -0.38 -3.05
C TYR A 91 -2.67 -0.34 -4.42
N ILE A 92 -3.34 -1.43 -4.81
CA ILE A 92 -4.13 -1.50 -6.05
C ILE A 92 -5.28 -0.47 -6.02
N GLU A 93 -5.95 -0.31 -4.88
CA GLU A 93 -6.98 0.70 -4.69
C GLU A 93 -6.41 2.12 -4.88
N SER A 94 -5.22 2.40 -4.31
CA SER A 94 -4.56 3.69 -4.48
C SER A 94 -4.22 4.00 -5.95
N VAL A 95 -3.73 3.01 -6.70
CA VAL A 95 -3.42 3.19 -8.13
C VAL A 95 -4.71 3.46 -8.92
N THR A 96 -5.77 2.73 -8.60
CA THR A 96 -7.09 2.91 -9.21
C THR A 96 -7.64 4.32 -8.91
N GLU A 97 -7.48 4.80 -7.69
CA GLU A 97 -7.94 6.12 -7.29
C GLU A 97 -7.16 7.24 -7.97
N PHE A 98 -5.84 7.09 -8.09
CA PHE A 98 -5.00 8.02 -8.84
C PHE A 98 -5.40 8.07 -10.33
N GLN A 99 -5.69 6.92 -10.94
CA GLN A 99 -6.16 6.85 -12.33
C GLN A 99 -7.50 7.57 -12.53
N LYS A 100 -8.45 7.47 -11.59
CA LYS A 100 -9.71 8.22 -11.64
C LYS A 100 -9.46 9.73 -11.58
N GLY A 101 -8.56 10.18 -10.69
CA GLY A 101 -8.20 11.60 -10.58
C GLY A 101 -7.60 12.15 -11.88
N LEU A 102 -6.71 11.38 -12.53
CA LEU A 102 -6.17 11.74 -13.84
C LEU A 102 -7.26 11.85 -14.91
N GLN A 103 -8.21 10.93 -14.95
CA GLN A 103 -9.32 10.96 -15.91
C GLN A 103 -10.22 12.18 -15.68
N ALA A 104 -10.52 12.51 -14.42
CA ALA A 104 -11.32 13.68 -14.07
C ALA A 104 -10.62 14.98 -14.50
N HIS A 105 -9.32 15.11 -14.24
CA HIS A 105 -8.51 16.25 -14.64
C HIS A 105 -8.48 16.43 -16.17
N LEU A 106 -8.20 15.35 -16.92
CA LEU A 106 -8.16 15.39 -18.39
C LEU A 106 -9.52 15.73 -19.00
N GLY A 107 -10.62 15.23 -18.45
CA GLY A 107 -11.98 15.55 -18.91
C GLY A 107 -12.33 17.03 -18.72
N GLN A 108 -11.86 17.65 -17.63
CA GLN A 108 -12.06 19.09 -17.41
C GLN A 108 -11.27 19.96 -18.40
N GLN A 109 -10.02 19.60 -18.70
CA GLN A 109 -9.21 20.35 -19.68
C GLN A 109 -9.84 20.34 -21.08
N GLN A 110 -10.41 19.20 -21.50
CA GLN A 110 -11.08 19.10 -22.80
C GLN A 110 -12.32 20.01 -22.90
N ASN A 111 -13.09 20.13 -21.81
CA ASN A 111 -14.29 20.98 -21.77
C ASN A 111 -13.96 22.48 -21.68
N GLN A 112 -12.80 22.86 -21.13
CA GLN A 112 -12.34 24.26 -21.08
C GLN A 112 -11.74 24.76 -22.40
N SER A 113 -11.45 23.85 -23.33
CA SER A 113 -10.82 24.15 -24.63
C SER A 113 -11.83 24.36 -25.77
N GLN A 114 -13.14 24.30 -25.49
CA GLN A 114 -14.25 24.48 -26.42
C GLN A 114 -14.98 25.79 -26.16
#